data_AF-A0A1A8EGI7-F1
#
_entry.id   AF-A0A1A8EGI7-F1
#
_cell.length_a   1.000
_cell.length_b   1.000
_cell.length_c   1.000
_cell.angle_alpha   90.00
_cell.angle_beta   90.00
_cell.angle_gamma   90.00
#
_symmetry.space_group_name_H-M   'P 1'
#
loop_
_entity.id
_entity.type
_entity.pdbx_description
1 polymer ?
#
loop_
_entity_poly.entity_id
_entity_poly.type
_entity_poly.pdbx_seq_one_letter_code
_entity_poly.pdbx_strand_id
1 'polypeptide(L)'
;NPVPQNEGMYCEGQRVRYQSCNIQLCDNSNGKSFREEQCDKYNSLIYLDHNGNVKQWIPKYAGVSPRDRCKLFCRARGSSEFKVFESKVIDGTTC
;
A
#
# COMPACT_ATOMS: atom_id res chain seq x y z
N ASN A 1 -12.31 -9.22 30.84
CA ASN A 1 -12.73 -9.42 29.44
C ASN A 1 -13.57 -10.68 29.27
N PRO A 2 -14.78 -10.76 29.86
CA PRO A 2 -15.74 -11.78 29.45
C PRO A 2 -16.43 -11.37 28.15
N VAL A 3 -16.84 -12.36 27.35
CA VAL A 3 -17.85 -12.15 26.30
C VAL A 3 -19.21 -11.92 26.98
N PRO A 4 -20.12 -11.11 26.40
CA PRO A 4 -21.42 -10.90 26.99
C PRO A 4 -22.19 -12.23 27.14
N GLN A 5 -22.85 -12.42 28.28
CA GLN A 5 -23.71 -13.56 28.60
C GLN A 5 -25.02 -13.04 29.22
N ASN A 6 -26.07 -13.87 29.26
CA ASN A 6 -27.38 -13.53 29.84
C ASN A 6 -27.97 -12.21 29.30
N GLU A 7 -28.11 -12.10 27.97
CA GLU A 7 -28.60 -10.88 27.29
C GLU A 7 -27.72 -9.63 27.50
N GLY A 8 -26.49 -9.80 28.01
CA GLY A 8 -25.52 -8.73 28.11
C GLY A 8 -25.21 -8.10 26.74
N MET A 9 -25.14 -6.77 26.71
CA MET A 9 -24.77 -6.04 25.50
C MET A 9 -23.27 -6.14 25.25
N TYR A 10 -22.87 -6.10 23.97
CA TYR A 10 -21.46 -5.95 23.60
C TYR A 10 -20.93 -4.60 24.08
N CYS A 11 -19.64 -4.57 24.44
CA CYS A 11 -18.96 -3.32 24.77
C CYS A 11 -19.09 -2.33 23.60
N GLU A 12 -19.60 -1.15 23.90
CA GLU A 12 -19.71 -0.06 22.94
C GLU A 12 -18.39 0.71 22.85
N GLY A 13 -18.04 1.14 21.63
CA GLY A 13 -16.85 1.93 21.36
C GLY A 13 -15.93 1.32 20.30
N GLN A 14 -14.87 2.07 19.99
CA GLN A 14 -13.88 1.65 19.00
C GLN A 14 -13.10 0.42 19.49
N ARG A 15 -13.11 -0.64 18.70
CA ARG A 15 -12.35 -1.88 18.97
C ARG A 15 -10.87 -1.79 18.61
N VAL A 16 -10.50 -0.76 17.85
CA VAL A 16 -9.13 -0.52 17.38
C VAL A 16 -8.79 0.95 17.52
N ARG A 17 -7.56 1.24 17.97
CA ARG A 17 -6.99 2.58 18.03
C ARG A 17 -5.63 2.54 17.34
N TYR A 18 -5.35 3.57 16.55
CA TYR A 18 -4.10 3.72 15.83
C TYR A 18 -3.37 4.97 16.32
N GLN A 19 -2.05 4.88 16.40
CA GLN A 19 -1.19 6.00 16.69
C GLN A 19 0.03 5.92 15.77
N SER A 20 0.37 7.03 15.11
CA SER A 20 1.60 7.10 14.32
C SER A 20 2.81 6.94 15.24
N CYS A 21 3.72 6.05 14.85
CA CYS A 21 5.01 5.86 15.50
C CYS A 21 6.14 6.27 14.54
N ASN A 22 7.34 6.51 15.06
CA ASN A 22 8.52 6.89 14.27
C ASN A 22 8.26 8.09 13.34
N ILE A 23 7.68 9.17 13.89
CA ILE A 23 7.26 10.35 13.12
C ILE A 23 8.42 11.24 12.66
N GLN A 24 9.65 10.95 13.10
CA GLN A 24 10.85 11.58 12.57
C GLN A 24 10.98 11.25 11.08
N LEU A 25 11.49 12.22 10.31
CA LEU A 25 11.79 11.99 8.91
C LEU A 25 12.79 10.83 8.77
N CYS A 26 12.62 10.01 7.74
CA CYS A 26 13.57 8.97 7.44
C CYS A 26 14.85 9.60 6.87
N ASP A 27 16.00 9.33 7.49
CA ASP A 27 17.31 9.88 7.09
C ASP A 27 17.70 9.56 5.64
N ASN A 28 17.15 8.47 5.08
CA ASN A 28 17.54 7.90 3.80
C ASN A 28 16.38 7.79 2.79
N SER A 29 15.55 8.82 2.65
CA SER A 29 14.74 8.88 1.42
C SER A 29 15.69 9.21 0.28
N ASN A 30 16.07 8.21 -0.54
CA ASN A 30 16.86 8.40 -1.79
C ASN A 30 16.07 9.20 -2.87
N GLY A 31 15.28 10.18 -2.44
CA GLY A 31 14.23 10.86 -3.21
C GLY A 31 12.98 10.02 -3.46
N LYS A 32 12.95 8.75 -3.01
CA LYS A 32 11.81 7.84 -3.21
C LYS A 32 10.85 7.86 -2.03
N SER A 33 9.56 7.79 -2.34
CA SER A 33 8.51 7.55 -1.35
C SER A 33 8.46 6.07 -0.96
N PHE A 34 7.99 5.79 0.25
CA PHE A 34 7.83 4.41 0.71
C PHE A 34 6.83 3.59 -0.14
N ARG A 35 5.89 4.27 -0.81
CA ARG A 35 4.99 3.62 -1.78
C ARG A 35 5.72 3.22 -3.06
N GLU A 36 6.69 4.01 -3.51
CA GLU A 36 7.56 3.65 -4.64
C GLU A 36 8.40 2.42 -4.32
N GLU A 37 8.99 2.35 -3.12
CA GLU A 37 9.75 1.18 -2.69
C GLU A 37 8.91 -0.11 -2.68
N GLN A 38 7.65 -0.01 -2.28
CA GLN A 38 6.70 -1.12 -2.34
C GLN A 38 6.38 -1.57 -3.77
N CYS A 39 6.28 -0.65 -4.74
CA CYS A 39 6.14 -1.02 -6.15
C CYS A 39 7.44 -1.61 -6.71
N ASP A 40 8.60 -1.04 -6.35
CA ASP A 40 9.92 -1.47 -6.82
C ASP A 40 10.24 -2.92 -6.43
N LYS A 41 9.65 -3.43 -5.33
CA LYS A 41 9.72 -4.84 -4.94
C LYS A 41 9.30 -5.81 -6.07
N TYR A 42 8.45 -5.35 -6.99
CA TYR A 42 7.96 -6.15 -8.12
C TYR A 42 8.75 -5.91 -9.42
N ASN A 43 9.84 -5.15 -9.39
CA ASN A 43 10.78 -5.04 -10.51
C ASN A 43 11.59 -6.33 -10.62
N SER A 44 11.00 -7.38 -11.16
CA SER A 44 11.60 -8.71 -11.27
C SER A 44 11.52 -9.28 -12.69
N LEU A 45 12.32 -10.30 -12.98
CA LEU A 45 12.36 -10.99 -14.28
C LEU A 45 11.02 -11.67 -14.66
N ILE A 46 10.06 -11.73 -13.73
CA ILE A 46 8.69 -12.20 -13.99
C ILE A 46 7.93 -11.17 -14.85
N TYR A 47 8.27 -9.89 -14.73
CA TYR A 47 7.60 -8.79 -15.41
C TYR A 47 8.54 -8.11 -16.39
N LEU A 48 8.61 -8.65 -17.61
CA LEU A 48 9.38 -8.08 -18.70
C LEU A 48 8.52 -7.18 -19.59
N ASP A 49 9.15 -6.17 -20.18
CA ASP A 49 8.59 -5.36 -21.26
C ASP A 49 8.68 -6.09 -22.62
N HIS A 50 8.20 -5.44 -23.68
CA HIS A 50 8.24 -6.00 -25.03
C HIS A 50 9.66 -6.19 -25.59
N ASN A 51 10.65 -5.51 -25.02
CA ASN A 51 12.06 -5.58 -25.39
C ASN A 51 12.83 -6.58 -24.52
N GLY A 52 12.16 -7.27 -23.59
CA GLY A 52 12.77 -8.23 -22.66
C GLY A 52 13.44 -7.60 -21.44
N ASN A 53 13.30 -6.29 -21.20
CA ASN A 53 13.85 -5.65 -20.01
C ASN A 53 12.88 -5.75 -18.83
N VAL A 54 13.42 -5.75 -17.61
CA VAL A 54 12.60 -5.73 -16.39
C VAL A 54 11.76 -4.44 -16.35
N LYS A 55 10.45 -4.60 -16.20
CA LYS A 55 9.52 -3.49 -15.99
C LYS A 55 9.86 -2.76 -14.70
N GLN A 56 9.91 -1.45 -14.79
CA GLN A 56 9.94 -0.59 -13.62
C GLN A 56 8.51 -0.23 -13.21
N TRP A 57 8.05 -0.75 -12.07
CA TRP A 57 6.76 -0.47 -11.48
C TRP A 57 6.81 0.78 -10.62
N ILE A 58 5.89 1.72 -10.86
CA ILE A 58 5.78 2.98 -10.11
C ILE A 58 4.35 3.17 -9.62
N PRO A 59 4.11 3.93 -8.52
CA PRO A 59 2.77 4.11 -8.00
C PRO A 59 1.80 4.71 -9.03
N LYS A 60 0.58 4.18 -9.05
CA LYS A 60 -0.52 4.72 -9.83
C LYS A 60 -1.55 5.36 -8.90
N TYR A 61 -1.66 6.69 -8.98
CA TYR A 61 -2.67 7.45 -8.23
C TYR A 61 -3.85 7.85 -9.13
N ALA A 62 -3.59 8.20 -10.38
CA ALA A 62 -4.62 8.64 -11.32
C ALA A 62 -5.57 7.50 -11.71
N GLY A 63 -6.87 7.77 -11.63
CA GLY A 63 -7.93 6.81 -11.95
C GLY A 63 -8.18 5.75 -10.88
N VAL A 64 -7.59 5.87 -9.68
CA VAL A 64 -7.86 4.98 -8.53
C VAL A 64 -8.98 5.59 -7.69
N SER A 65 -9.99 4.79 -7.37
CA SER A 65 -11.11 5.23 -6.52
C SER A 65 -10.61 5.61 -5.11
N PRO A 66 -11.21 6.60 -4.42
CA PRO A 66 -10.84 6.93 -3.05
C PRO A 66 -10.90 5.72 -2.10
N ARG A 67 -11.85 4.79 -2.32
CA ARG A 67 -12.01 3.58 -1.50
C ARG A 67 -10.87 2.57 -1.68
N ASP A 68 -10.25 2.57 -2.86
CA ASP A 68 -9.19 1.62 -3.22
C ASP A 68 -7.79 2.21 -3.07
N ARG A 69 -7.66 3.47 -2.65
CA ARG A 69 -6.40 4.21 -2.68
C ARG A 69 -5.29 3.61 -1.81
N CYS A 70 -5.67 2.85 -0.78
CA CYS A 70 -4.74 2.13 0.07
C CYS A 70 -4.39 0.71 -0.42
N LYS A 71 -4.86 0.28 -1.60
CA LYS A 71 -4.28 -0.89 -2.28
C LYS A 71 -3.00 -0.48 -3.01
N LEU A 72 -2.10 -1.42 -3.23
CA LEU A 72 -0.84 -1.16 -3.93
C LEU A 72 -1.05 -1.21 -5.45
N PHE A 73 -1.64 -0.15 -6.00
CA PHE A 73 -1.71 0.09 -7.45
C PHE A 73 -0.35 0.57 -7.98
N CYS A 74 0.22 -0.20 -8.89
CA CYS A 74 1.45 0.14 -9.59
C CYS A 74 1.23 0.08 -11.11
N ARG A 75 1.82 1.01 -11.84
CA ARG A 75 1.86 1.04 -13.31
C ARG A 75 3.27 0.81 -13.80
N ALA A 76 3.41 0.20 -14.98
CA ALA A 76 4.70 0.14 -15.64
C ALA A 76 5.11 1.54 -16.09
N ARG A 77 6.37 1.93 -15.81
CA ARG A 77 6.94 3.20 -16.25
C ARG A 77 6.96 3.24 -17.78
N GLY A 78 6.46 4.33 -18.36
CA GLY A 78 6.39 4.49 -19.82
C GLY A 78 5.29 3.66 -20.51
N SER A 79 4.43 2.95 -19.76
CA SER A 79 3.31 2.15 -20.30
C SER A 79 2.00 2.49 -19.59
N SER A 80 0.87 2.17 -20.22
CA SER A 80 -0.48 2.23 -19.63
C SER A 80 -0.85 1.00 -18.80
N GLU A 81 -0.03 -0.06 -18.84
CA GLU A 81 -0.22 -1.27 -18.06
C GLU A 81 -0.16 -0.97 -16.56
N PHE A 82 -1.11 -1.53 -15.80
CA PHE A 82 -1.13 -1.43 -14.35
C PHE A 82 -1.54 -2.75 -13.71
N LYS A 83 -1.14 -2.93 -12.45
CA LYS A 83 -1.50 -4.05 -11.59
C LYS A 83 -1.78 -3.57 -10.17
N VAL A 84 -2.57 -4.37 -9.46
CA VAL A 84 -2.75 -4.26 -8.01
C VAL A 84 -1.96 -5.39 -7.38
N PHE A 85 -0.81 -5.08 -6.79
CA PHE A 85 0.09 -6.10 -6.24
C PHE A 85 -0.29 -6.57 -4.85
N GLU A 86 -0.84 -5.67 -4.04
CA GLU A 86 -1.26 -5.96 -2.67
C GLU A 86 -2.62 -5.31 -2.38
N SER A 87 -3.45 -5.99 -1.59
CA SER A 87 -4.77 -5.49 -1.17
C SER A 87 -4.67 -4.36 -0.15
N LYS A 88 -3.49 -4.13 0.42
CA LYS A 88 -3.21 -3.06 1.38
C LYS A 88 -1.73 -2.67 1.27
N VAL A 89 -1.44 -1.38 1.21
CA VAL A 89 -0.08 -0.86 1.42
C VAL A 89 0.34 -1.06 2.87
N ILE A 90 1.65 -1.06 3.13
CA ILE A 90 2.17 -1.17 4.49
C ILE A 90 1.64 -0.01 5.35
N ASP A 91 1.27 -0.30 6.60
CA ASP A 91 0.76 0.72 7.53
C ASP A 91 1.74 1.89 7.68
N GLY A 92 1.21 3.11 7.64
CA GLY A 92 2.00 4.35 7.58
C GLY A 92 2.29 4.87 6.16
N THR A 93 2.08 4.05 5.12
CA THR A 93 2.17 4.51 3.73
C THR A 93 1.01 5.43 3.37
N THR A 94 1.28 6.53 2.70
CA THR A 94 0.26 7.50 2.31
C THR A 94 -0.68 7.01 1.20
N CYS A 95 -1.96 7.22 1.45
CA CYS A 95 -3.09 7.23 0.51
C CYS A 95 -3.66 8.67 0.53
#